data_AF-A0A967TYP0-F1
#
_entry.id   AF-A0A967TYP0-F1
#
_cell.length_a   1.000
_cell.length_b   1.000
_cell.length_c   1.000
_cell.angle_alpha   90.00
_cell.angle_beta   90.00
_cell.angle_gamma   90.00
#
_symmetry.space_group_name_H-M   'P 1'
#
loop_
_entity.id
_entity.type
_entity.pdbx_description
1 polymer ?
#
loop_
_entity_poly.entity_id
_entity_poly.type
_entity_poly.pdbx_seq_one_letter_code
_entity_poly.pdbx_strand_id
1 'polypeptide(L)' 'MSNSIPESHADLLLEPVNAVLTTLMPDGQPQMSIVWADYDGDSVLINTTLERQKGKNMRLDP' A
#
# COMPACT_ATOMS: atom_id res chain seq x y z
N MET A 1 1.18 -13.48 -14.67
CA MET A 1 2.46 -14.04 -14.21
C MET A 1 2.78 -13.32 -12.91
N SER A 2 2.57 -13.91 -11.74
CA SER A 2 3.13 -13.34 -10.52
C SER A 2 4.61 -13.74 -10.48
N ASN A 3 5.49 -12.75 -10.50
CA ASN A 3 6.88 -12.98 -10.17
C ASN A 3 6.93 -13.13 -8.65
N SER A 4 7.41 -14.27 -8.16
CA SER A 4 7.68 -14.45 -6.74
C SER A 4 8.64 -13.36 -6.26
N ILE A 5 8.37 -12.79 -5.09
CA ILE A 5 9.26 -11.81 -4.46
C ILE A 5 10.64 -12.47 -4.31
N PRO A 6 11.72 -11.86 -4.85
CA PRO A 6 13.05 -12.42 -4.71
C PRO A 6 13.44 -12.50 -3.23
N GLU A 7 14.05 -13.62 -2.83
CA GLU A 7 14.47 -13.85 -1.44
C GLU A 7 15.37 -12.73 -0.90
N SER A 8 16.20 -12.16 -1.77
CA SER A 8 17.11 -11.05 -1.42
C SER A 8 16.42 -9.71 -1.12
N HIS A 9 15.09 -9.61 -1.28
CA HIS A 9 14.32 -8.37 -1.04
C HIS A 9 13.13 -8.60 -0.09
N ALA A 10 12.99 -9.81 0.47
CA ALA A 10 11.89 -10.13 1.39
C ALA A 10 11.95 -9.30 2.67
N ASP A 11 13.16 -8.91 3.09
CA ASP A 11 13.43 -8.01 4.22
C ASP A 11 12.69 -6.67 4.11
N LEU A 12 12.54 -6.13 2.90
CA LEU A 12 11.81 -4.87 2.66
C LEU A 12 10.32 -4.92 3.04
N LEU A 13 9.75 -6.12 3.20
CA LEU A 13 8.34 -6.33 3.54
C LEU A 13 8.12 -6.95 4.93
N LEU A 14 9.15 -7.60 5.50
CA LEU A 14 9.04 -8.35 6.75
C LEU A 14 9.51 -7.56 7.98
N GLU A 15 10.31 -6.51 7.79
CA GLU A 15 10.68 -5.61 8.88
C GLU A 15 9.58 -4.57 9.15
N PRO A 16 9.53 -3.94 10.35
CA PRO A 16 8.63 -2.82 10.63
C PRO A 16 8.93 -1.61 9.73
N VAL A 17 8.35 -1.61 8.53
CA VAL A 17 8.59 -0.59 7.52
C VAL A 17 7.46 0.43 7.49
N ASN A 18 7.84 1.71 7.45
CA ASN A 18 6.91 2.78 7.09
C ASN A 18 6.87 2.86 5.55
N ALA A 19 5.72 2.56 4.96
CA ALA A 19 5.52 2.65 3.53
C ALA A 19 4.91 4.01 3.16
N VAL A 20 5.09 4.44 1.91
CA VAL A 20 4.40 5.59 1.32
C VAL A 20 3.33 5.08 0.37
N LEU A 21 2.07 5.16 0.80
CA LEU A 21 0.93 4.88 -0.06
C LEU A 21 0.63 6.10 -0.93
N THR A 22 0.65 5.91 -2.25
CA THR A 22 0.20 6.91 -3.23
C THR A 22 -1.11 6.43 -3.83
N THR A 23 -2.15 7.24 -3.71
CA THR A 23 -3.45 7.01 -4.37
C THR A 23 -3.75 8.16 -5.33
N LEU A 24 -4.68 7.97 -6.27
CA LEU A 24 -5.12 9.04 -7.16
C LEU A 24 -6.34 9.76 -6.59
N MET A 25 -6.32 11.09 -6.64
CA MET A 25 -7.50 11.92 -6.44
C MET A 25 -8.44 11.83 -7.65
N PRO A 26 -9.73 12.22 -7.53
CA PRO A 26 -10.67 12.16 -8.65
C PRO A 26 -10.27 12.97 -9.88
N ASP A 27 -9.40 13.98 -9.71
CA ASP A 27 -8.82 14.79 -10.78
C ASP A 27 -7.49 14.23 -11.33
N GLY A 28 -7.08 13.05 -10.87
CA GLY A 28 -5.85 12.36 -11.25
C GLY A 28 -4.60 12.81 -10.50
N GLN A 29 -4.67 13.79 -9.60
CA GLN A 29 -3.50 14.21 -8.84
C GLN A 29 -3.09 13.16 -7.78
N PRO A 30 -1.78 12.95 -7.54
CA PRO A 30 -1.33 11.98 -6.54
C PRO A 30 -1.56 12.50 -5.12
N GLN A 31 -2.07 11.62 -4.26
CA GLN A 31 -2.22 11.81 -2.83
C GLN A 31 -1.31 10.83 -2.10
N MET A 32 -0.28 11.35 -1.43
CA MET A 32 0.73 10.55 -0.74
C MET A 32 0.47 10.53 0.77
N SER A 33 0.73 9.40 1.42
CA SER A 33 0.69 9.30 2.88
C SER A 33 1.60 8.20 3.41
N ILE A 34 2.29 8.50 4.52
CA ILE A 34 2.98 7.46 5.29
C ILE A 34 1.94 6.55 5.94
N VAL A 35 2.15 5.24 5.83
CA VAL A 35 1.32 4.19 6.41
C VAL A 35 2.19 3.10 7.02
N TRP A 36 1.62 2.40 7.98
CA TRP A 36 2.13 1.11 8.41
C TRP A 36 1.68 0.08 7.37
N ALA A 37 2.63 -0.73 6.90
CA ALA A 37 2.37 -1.83 5.99
C ALA A 37 2.83 -3.13 6.65
N ASP A 38 2.13 -4.21 6.35
CA ASP A 38 2.48 -5.57 6.74
C ASP A 38 2.41 -6.48 5.51
N TYR A 39 2.93 -7.70 5.60
CA TYR A 39 2.92 -8.67 4.51
C TYR A 39 2.48 -10.04 5.01
N ASP A 40 1.39 -10.59 4.45
CA ASP A 40 0.81 -11.87 4.90
C ASP A 40 1.33 -13.10 4.15
N GLY A 41 2.30 -12.91 3.25
CA GLY A 41 2.84 -13.97 2.38
C GLY A 41 2.32 -13.93 0.95
N ASP A 42 1.24 -13.18 0.68
CA ASP A 42 0.65 -13.01 -0.65
C ASP A 42 0.38 -11.53 -0.98
N SER A 43 -0.10 -10.75 -0.01
CA SER A 43 -0.54 -9.37 -0.16
C SER A 43 0.12 -8.42 0.84
N VAL A 44 0.30 -7.17 0.43
CA VAL A 44 0.65 -6.07 1.34
C VAL A 44 -0.63 -5.58 2.03
N LEU A 45 -0.63 -5.60 3.35
CA LEU A 45 -1.73 -5.15 4.18
C LEU A 45 -1.51 -3.70 4.60
N ILE A 46 -2.48 -2.83 4.33
CA ILE A 46 -2.43 -1.42 4.72
C ILE A 46 -3.52 -1.14 5.75
N ASN A 47 -3.13 -0.64 6.93
CA ASN A 47 -4.11 -0.17 7.90
C ASN A 47 -4.65 1.22 7.51
N THR A 48 -5.96 1.32 7.28
CA THR A 48 -6.64 2.60 7.14
C THR A 48 -8.09 2.51 7.59
N THR A 49 -8.67 3.65 8.00
CA THR A 49 -10.12 3.77 8.06
C THR A 49 -10.65 4.09 6.66
N LEU A 50 -11.83 3.56 6.38
CA LEU A 50 -12.51 3.69 5.11
C LEU A 50 -12.85 5.16 4.75
N GLU A 51 -12.95 6.04 5.75
CA GLU A 51 -13.48 7.40 5.55
C GLU A 51 -12.39 8.44 5.27
N ARG A 52 -11.13 8.07 5.48
CA ARG A 52 -9.96 8.87 5.09
C ARG A 52 -9.87 8.95 3.57
N GLN A 53 -9.25 10.02 3.07
CA GLN A 53 -9.14 10.27 1.62
C GLN A 53 -8.54 9.06 0.87
N LYS A 54 -7.46 8.47 1.37
CA LYS A 54 -6.86 7.24 0.79
C LYS A 54 -7.86 6.07 0.69
N GLY A 55 -8.73 5.89 1.69
CA GLY A 55 -9.74 4.82 1.71
C GLY A 55 -10.93 5.08 0.78
N LYS A 56 -11.21 6.36 0.47
CA LYS A 56 -12.16 6.76 -0.59
C LYS A 56 -11.53 6.57 -1.97
N ASN A 57 -10.26 6.98 -2.13
CA ASN A 57 -9.52 6.86 -3.39
C ASN A 57 -9.36 5.38 -3.80
N MET A 58 -8.90 4.51 -2.89
CA MET A 58 -8.76 3.06 -3.18
C MET A 58 -10.09 2.36 -3.51
N ARG A 59 -11.24 2.88 -3.05
CA ARG A 59 -12.56 2.34 -3.43
C ARG A 59 -13.00 2.81 -4.82
N LEU A 60 -12.57 3.99 -5.23
CA LEU A 60 -12.85 4.55 -6.55
C LEU A 60 -11.92 3.95 -7.62
N ASP A 61 -10.65 3.72 -7.26
CA ASP A 61 -9.58 3.25 -8.14
C ASP A 61 -8.61 2.30 -7.36
N PRO A 62 -8.92 0.99 -7.29
CA PRO A 62 -8.14 -0.03 -6.59
C PRO A 62 -6.97 -0.58 -7.41
#